data_AF-A0A7J4FWI3-F1
#
_entry.id   AF-A0A7J4FWI3-F1
#
_cell.length_a   1.000
_cell.length_b   1.000
_cell.length_c   1.000
_cell.angle_alpha   90.00
_cell.angle_beta   90.00
_cell.angle_gamma   90.00
#
_symmetry.space_group_name_H-M   'P 1'
#
loop_
_entity.id
_entity.type
_entity.pdbx_description
1 polymer ?
#
loop_
_entity_poly.entity_id
_entity_poly.type
_entity_poly.pdbx_seq_one_letter_code
_entity_poly.pdbx_strand_id
1 'polypeptide(L)'
;MRSTTKAIETTGTIDVQHHLILDEPLPAVGPTRVRESHLIPEDSDITETEWLQAAAANPAFDFLKDPEEDIYTLSEERMFYDEG
;
A
#
# COMPACT_ATOMS: atom_id res chain seq x y z
N MET A 1 13.15 -6.59 -25.96
CA MET A 1 12.08 -7.56 -26.28
C MET A 1 10.94 -7.33 -25.31
N ARG A 2 9.75 -6.91 -25.77
CA ARG A 2 8.60 -6.62 -24.91
C ARG A 2 7.94 -7.95 -24.51
N SER A 3 8.03 -8.35 -23.25
CA SER A 3 7.36 -9.55 -22.76
C SER A 3 5.89 -9.22 -22.49
N THR A 4 4.97 -9.92 -23.15
CA THR A 4 3.53 -9.81 -22.90
C THR A 4 3.19 -10.60 -21.64
N THR A 5 2.83 -9.90 -20.56
CA THR A 5 2.39 -10.54 -19.30
C THR A 5 0.87 -10.58 -19.28
N LYS A 6 0.29 -11.75 -19.01
CA LYS A 6 -1.14 -11.94 -18.75
C LYS A 6 -1.32 -12.17 -17.26
N ALA A 7 -2.14 -11.35 -16.60
CA ALA A 7 -2.59 -11.60 -15.24
C ALA A 7 -3.86 -12.46 -15.27
N ILE A 8 -4.00 -13.35 -14.29
CA ILE A 8 -5.18 -14.19 -14.09
C ILE A 8 -5.62 -13.95 -12.65
N GLU A 9 -6.88 -13.59 -12.45
CA GLU A 9 -7.51 -13.54 -11.14
C GLU A 9 -8.14 -14.90 -10.86
N THR A 10 -7.85 -15.46 -9.69
CA THR A 10 -8.36 -16.75 -9.21
C THR A 10 -8.57 -16.66 -7.70
N THR A 11 -9.52 -17.42 -7.20
CA THR A 11 -9.81 -17.51 -5.76
C THR A 11 -9.25 -18.80 -5.18
N GLY A 12 -9.07 -18.80 -3.87
CA GLY A 12 -8.56 -19.94 -3.15
C GLY A 12 -8.57 -19.69 -1.65
N THR A 13 -8.20 -20.72 -0.90
CA THR A 13 -8.13 -20.68 0.56
C THR A 13 -6.69 -20.93 1.02
N ILE A 14 -6.26 -20.19 2.04
CA ILE A 14 -5.00 -20.49 2.74
C ILE A 14 -5.31 -21.56 3.78
N ASP A 15 -4.69 -22.73 3.67
CA ASP A 15 -4.88 -23.84 4.60
C ASP A 15 -4.14 -23.63 5.93
N VAL A 16 -4.31 -24.57 6.87
CA VAL A 16 -3.68 -24.49 8.20
C VAL A 16 -2.16 -24.68 8.18
N GLN A 17 -1.61 -25.10 7.05
CA GLN A 17 -0.18 -25.21 6.80
C GLN A 17 0.39 -23.98 6.06
N HIS A 18 -0.44 -22.94 5.86
CA HIS A 18 -0.13 -21.73 5.12
C HIS A 18 0.12 -21.95 3.61
N HIS A 19 -0.47 -22.98 3.02
CA HIS A 19 -0.46 -23.18 1.58
C HIS A 19 -1.69 -22.55 0.92
N LEU A 20 -1.49 -21.87 -0.22
CA LEU A 20 -2.59 -21.42 -1.07
C LEU A 20 -3.15 -22.62 -1.85
N ILE A 21 -4.41 -22.95 -1.59
CA ILE A 21 -5.18 -23.95 -2.33
C ILE A 21 -6.13 -23.21 -3.25
N LEU A 22 -5.90 -23.27 -4.56
CA LEU A 22 -6.75 -22.64 -5.55
C LEU A 22 -8.07 -23.41 -5.72
N ASP A 23 -9.17 -22.68 -5.89
CA ASP A 23 -10.48 -23.28 -6.14
C ASP A 23 -10.52 -23.97 -7.52
N GLU A 24 -9.76 -23.44 -8.48
CA GLU A 24 -9.64 -23.95 -9.84
C GLU A 24 -8.18 -24.06 -10.29
N PRO A 25 -7.83 -25.07 -11.13
CA PRO A 25 -6.49 -25.17 -11.71
C PRO A 25 -6.14 -23.98 -12.60
N LEU A 26 -4.89 -23.50 -12.52
CA LEU A 26 -4.41 -22.45 -13.41
C LEU A 26 -4.42 -22.92 -14.88
N PRO A 27 -4.85 -22.08 -15.84
CA PRO A 27 -4.91 -22.43 -17.26
C PRO A 27 -3.52 -22.36 -17.93
N ALA A 28 -2.51 -22.96 -17.30
CA ALA A 28 -1.14 -23.05 -17.81
C ALA A 28 -0.86 -24.48 -18.32
N VAL A 29 -0.28 -24.57 -19.51
CA VAL A 29 0.10 -25.87 -20.10
C VAL A 29 1.55 -26.18 -19.71
N GLY A 30 1.73 -27.03 -18.72
CA GLY A 30 3.04 -27.53 -18.28
C GLY A 30 3.84 -26.57 -17.39
N PRO A 31 5.05 -26.98 -16.96
CA PRO A 31 5.85 -26.23 -16.01
C PRO A 31 6.25 -24.86 -16.58
N THR A 32 5.78 -23.79 -15.95
CA THR A 32 6.05 -22.40 -16.36
C THR A 32 6.33 -21.54 -15.13
N ARG A 33 7.30 -20.62 -15.23
CA ARG A 33 7.56 -19.65 -14.17
C ARG A 33 6.47 -18.56 -14.17
N VAL A 34 5.84 -18.35 -13.02
CA VAL A 34 4.82 -17.31 -12.82
C VAL A 34 5.24 -16.33 -11.73
N ARG A 35 4.60 -15.16 -11.72
CA ARG A 35 4.67 -14.20 -10.61
C ARG A 35 3.29 -14.20 -9.95
N GLU A 36 3.27 -14.44 -8.64
CA GLU A 36 2.04 -14.53 -7.86
C GLU A 36 1.84 -13.24 -7.05
N SER A 37 0.59 -12.79 -6.97
CA SER A 37 0.15 -11.68 -6.12
C SER A 37 -1.05 -12.18 -5.31
N HIS A 38 -1.03 -11.97 -4.00
CA HIS A 38 -2.11 -12.38 -3.10
C HIS A 38 -2.90 -11.14 -2.67
N LEU A 39 -4.22 -11.22 -2.72
CA LEU A 39 -5.11 -10.23 -2.12
C LEU A 39 -5.73 -10.90 -0.89
N ILE A 40 -5.26 -10.53 0.29
CA ILE A 40 -5.76 -11.05 1.57
C ILE A 40 -6.62 -9.92 2.18
N PRO A 41 -7.89 -10.18 2.52
CA PRO A 41 -8.68 -9.19 3.25
C PRO A 41 -8.01 -8.94 4.61
N GLU A 42 -7.69 -7.69 4.90
CA GLU A 42 -7.17 -7.31 6.22
C GLU A 42 -8.35 -7.13 7.18
N ASP A 43 -8.42 -7.95 8.23
CA ASP A 43 -9.46 -7.84 9.27
C ASP A 43 -9.19 -6.69 10.26
N SER A 44 -8.02 -6.04 10.15
CA SER A 44 -7.63 -4.91 10.98
C SER A 44 -6.86 -3.90 10.15
N ASP A 45 -7.57 -2.95 9.56
CA ASP A 45 -6.95 -1.71 9.13
C ASP A 45 -6.27 -1.09 10.35
N ILE A 46 -5.00 -0.70 10.21
CA ILE A 46 -4.35 0.17 11.19
C ILE A 46 -5.22 1.42 11.30
N THR A 47 -5.67 1.75 12.50
CA THR A 47 -6.48 2.96 12.66
C THR A 47 -5.66 4.19 12.25
N GLU A 48 -6.30 5.23 11.73
CA GLU A 48 -5.62 6.48 11.38
C GLU A 48 -4.76 7.01 12.54
N THR A 49 -5.25 6.85 13.78
CA THR A 49 -4.51 7.26 14.98
C THR A 49 -3.25 6.44 15.19
N GLU A 50 -3.32 5.11 15.06
CA GLU A 50 -2.14 4.24 15.18
C GLU A 50 -1.13 4.51 14.06
N TRP A 51 -1.62 4.76 12.85
CA TRP A 51 -0.77 5.13 11.71
C TRP A 51 -0.05 6.47 11.96
N LEU A 52 -0.78 7.50 12.41
CA LEU A 52 -0.21 8.82 12.72
C LEU A 52 0.82 8.73 13.85
N GLN A 53 0.53 7.97 14.91
CA GLN A 53 1.46 7.77 16.02
C GLN A 53 2.74 7.06 15.56
N ALA A 54 2.61 6.02 14.74
CA ALA A 54 3.75 5.30 14.19
C ALA A 54 4.59 6.19 13.26
N ALA A 55 3.94 6.98 12.39
CA ALA A 55 4.61 7.91 11.49
C ALA A 55 5.37 9.00 12.27
N ALA A 56 4.74 9.61 13.28
CA ALA A 56 5.34 10.66 14.10
C ALA A 56 6.55 10.19 14.91
N ALA A 57 6.55 8.91 15.34
CA ALA A 57 7.63 8.32 16.13
C ALA A 57 8.76 7.70 15.28
N ASN A 58 8.59 7.58 13.96
CA ASN A 58 9.51 6.87 13.10
C ASN A 58 10.68 7.78 12.64
N PRO A 59 11.95 7.44 12.95
CA PRO A 59 13.12 8.25 12.60
C PRO A 59 13.30 8.51 11.11
N ALA A 60 12.72 7.67 10.24
CA ALA A 60 12.74 7.90 8.79
C ALA A 60 12.08 9.24 8.38
N PHE A 61 11.23 9.79 9.25
CA PHE A 61 10.54 11.06 9.04
C PHE A 61 11.10 12.23 9.86
N ASP A 62 12.28 12.08 10.48
CA ASP A 62 12.86 13.16 11.29
C ASP A 62 13.16 14.44 10.49
N PHE A 63 13.33 14.33 9.16
CA PHE A 63 13.48 15.48 8.27
C PHE A 63 12.24 16.41 8.26
N LEU A 64 11.05 15.91 8.63
CA LEU A 64 9.84 16.74 8.75
C LEU A 64 9.86 17.63 9.99
N LYS A 65 10.81 17.44 10.91
CA LYS A 65 10.99 18.24 12.12
C LYS A 65 11.97 19.39 11.93
N ASP A 66 12.47 19.59 10.71
CA ASP A 66 13.43 20.64 10.43
C ASP A 66 12.74 22.02 10.56
N PRO A 67 13.18 22.87 11.50
CA PRO A 67 12.59 24.20 11.67
C PRO A 67 12.78 25.11 10.44
N GLU A 68 13.70 24.78 9.52
CA GLU A 68 13.81 25.52 8.24
C GLU A 68 12.59 25.28 7.33
N GLU A 69 11.88 24.16 7.48
CA GLU A 69 10.68 23.82 6.71
C GLU A 69 9.38 24.35 7.34
N ASP A 70 9.44 24.94 8.56
CA ASP A 70 8.31 25.59 9.25
C ASP A 70 8.01 27.00 8.69
N ILE A 71 7.88 27.10 7.36
CA ILE A 71 7.73 28.36 6.61
C ILE A 71 6.32 28.96 6.66
N TYR A 72 5.39 28.32 7.38
CA TYR A 72 4.03 28.81 7.58
C TYR A 72 3.84 29.26 9.03
N THR A 73 3.72 30.58 9.22
CA THR A 73 3.39 31.13 10.55
C THR A 73 1.91 31.52 10.65
N LEU A 74 1.33 31.41 11.85
CA LEU A 74 -0.06 31.85 12.10
C LEU A 74 -0.30 33.33 11.77
N SER A 75 0.76 34.15 11.78
CA SER A 75 0.70 35.56 11.40
C SER A 75 0.64 35.81 9.88
N GLU A 76 0.92 34.79 9.07
CA GLU A 76 1.02 34.88 7.61
C GLU A 76 -0.24 34.41 6.86
N GLU A 77 -1.36 34.26 7.56
CA GLU A 77 -2.68 34.07 6.95
C GLU A 77 -3.00 35.25 6.02
N ARG A 78 -2.53 35.20 4.78
CA ARG A 78 -3.11 35.99 3.70
C ARG A 78 -4.42 35.33 3.36
N MET A 79 -5.51 36.06 3.61
CA MET A 79 -6.81 35.79 3.03
C MET A 79 -6.64 35.50 1.54
N PHE A 80 -6.83 34.24 1.15
CA PHE A 80 -6.90 33.85 -0.24
C PHE A 80 -8.27 34.27 -0.76
N TYR A 81 -8.32 35.35 -1.54
CA TYR A 81 -9.52 35.74 -2.28
C TYR A 81 -9.46 35.06 -3.65
N ASP A 82 -10.33 34.07 -3.85
CA ASP A 82 -10.59 33.49 -5.16
C ASP A 82 -11.49 34.45 -5.95
N GLU A 83 -10.95 35.12 -6.96
CA GLU A 83 -11.76 35.88 -7.93
C GLU A 83 -12.24 34.91 -9.00
N GLY A 84 -13.52 34.52 -8.89
CA GLY A 84 -14.21 33.63 -9.83
C GLY A 84 -14.56 34.24 -11.18
#